data_AF-A0A4Q2Z3M1-F1
#
_entry.id   AF-A0A4Q2Z3M1-F1
#
_cell.length_a   1.000
_cell.length_b   1.000
_cell.length_c   1.000
_cell.angle_alpha   90.00
_cell.angle_beta   90.00
_cell.angle_gamma   90.00
#
_symmetry.space_group_name_H-M   'P 1'
#
loop_
_entity.id
_entity.type
_entity.pdbx_description
1 polymer ?
#
loop_
_entity_poly.entity_id
_entity_poly.type
_entity_poly.pdbx_seq_one_letter_code
_entity_poly.pdbx_strand_id
1 'polypeptide(L)'
;MRAPISLLLLLVLPLAGCARSKPPVVPASPAPVIAPVPVPMPRPPANAAANLSLPERLADGSFATPNHGLAGAAAIWHLRSALNVAVLTCTAAPALAAGYNQLLSMHRAELARAHATLAADLGREMD
;
A
#
# COMPACT_ATOMS: atom_id res chain seq x y z
N MET A 1 -1.93 72.81 81.43
CA MET A 1 -1.80 71.84 82.54
C MET A 1 -2.45 70.54 82.04
N ARG A 2 -1.65 69.50 81.77
CA ARG A 2 -2.06 68.24 81.12
C ARG A 2 -1.89 67.09 82.11
N ALA A 3 -2.96 66.40 82.44
CA ALA A 3 -2.96 65.12 83.17
C ALA A 3 -4.37 64.48 83.01
N PRO A 4 -4.53 63.16 83.22
CA PRO A 4 -3.66 62.10 82.74
C PRO A 4 -4.44 60.93 82.10
N ILE A 5 -3.70 60.24 81.23
CA ILE A 5 -3.74 58.84 80.82
C ILE A 5 -4.65 57.96 81.70
N SER A 6 -5.71 57.41 81.09
CA SER A 6 -6.48 56.29 81.65
C SER A 6 -6.32 55.08 80.75
N LEU A 7 -5.68 54.07 81.32
CA LEU A 7 -5.31 52.78 80.78
C LEU A 7 -6.59 51.94 80.56
N LEU A 8 -7.00 51.69 79.31
CA LEU A 8 -8.01 50.67 79.00
C LEU A 8 -7.40 49.54 78.16
N LEU A 9 -7.25 48.41 78.84
CA LEU A 9 -6.99 47.07 78.36
C LEU A 9 -8.08 46.67 77.33
N LEU A 10 -7.71 46.36 76.09
CA LEU A 10 -8.63 45.81 75.08
C LEU A 10 -8.03 44.58 74.39
N LEU A 11 -8.41 43.43 74.95
CA LEU A 11 -8.75 42.16 74.31
C LEU A 11 -8.07 41.81 72.96
N VAL A 12 -7.14 40.85 73.00
CA VAL A 12 -6.61 40.16 71.81
C VAL A 12 -7.57 39.02 71.43
N LEU A 13 -8.29 39.16 70.31
CA LEU A 13 -9.06 38.09 69.68
C LEU A 13 -8.11 37.20 68.85
N PRO A 14 -8.03 35.86 69.07
CA PRO A 14 -7.39 34.99 68.11
C PRO A 14 -8.30 34.82 66.90
N LEU A 15 -7.82 35.16 65.71
CA LEU A 15 -8.47 34.79 64.45
C LEU A 15 -8.47 33.25 64.35
N ALA A 16 -9.62 32.62 64.58
CA ALA A 16 -9.86 31.24 64.19
C ALA A 16 -9.86 31.16 62.65
N GLY A 17 -8.67 31.00 62.06
CA GLY A 17 -8.54 30.72 60.65
C GLY A 17 -9.06 29.31 60.35
N CYS A 18 -10.18 29.20 59.64
CA CYS A 18 -10.61 27.95 59.04
C CYS A 18 -9.68 27.60 57.87
N ALA A 19 -8.52 27.02 58.18
CA ALA A 19 -7.72 26.33 57.18
C ALA A 19 -8.51 25.08 56.73
N ARG A 20 -9.24 25.18 55.63
CA ARG A 20 -9.85 24.03 54.96
C ARG A 20 -8.71 23.15 54.46
N SER A 21 -8.46 22.03 55.14
CA SER A 21 -7.52 21.02 54.66
C SER A 21 -7.99 20.53 53.29
N LYS A 22 -7.13 20.65 52.27
CA LYS A 22 -7.41 20.20 50.91
C LYS A 22 -7.52 18.66 50.95
N PRO A 23 -8.59 18.04 50.42
CA PRO A 23 -8.67 16.59 50.39
C PRO A 23 -7.44 16.02 49.64
N PRO A 24 -6.83 14.93 50.13
CA PRO A 24 -5.77 14.27 49.39
C PRO A 24 -6.30 13.83 48.02
N VAL A 25 -5.64 14.29 46.96
CA VAL A 25 -5.91 13.81 45.59
C VAL A 25 -5.45 12.36 45.53
N VAL A 26 -6.40 11.43 45.50
CA VAL A 26 -6.13 10.05 45.13
C VAL A 26 -5.66 10.05 43.67
N PRO A 27 -4.49 9.47 43.35
CA PRO A 27 -4.06 9.33 41.96
C PRO A 27 -5.09 8.48 41.22
N ALA A 28 -5.67 9.04 40.16
CA ALA A 28 -6.56 8.30 39.27
C ALA A 28 -5.81 7.09 38.71
N SER A 29 -6.41 5.89 38.81
CA SER A 29 -5.86 4.68 38.22
C SER A 29 -5.66 4.91 36.71
N PRO A 30 -4.52 4.50 36.11
CA PRO A 30 -4.33 4.63 34.67
C PRO A 30 -5.48 3.94 33.92
N ALA A 31 -6.12 4.66 33.00
CA ALA A 31 -7.15 4.08 32.17
C ALA A 31 -6.59 2.85 31.43
N PRO A 32 -7.35 1.75 31.30
CA PRO A 32 -6.91 0.57 30.58
C PRO A 32 -6.56 0.96 29.14
N VAL A 33 -5.33 0.67 28.74
CA VAL A 33 -4.87 0.88 27.37
C VAL A 33 -5.67 -0.08 26.48
N ILE A 34 -6.60 0.46 25.69
CA ILE A 34 -7.34 -0.32 24.69
C ILE A 34 -6.33 -0.69 23.61
N ALA A 35 -6.05 -1.98 23.47
CA ALA A 35 -5.24 -2.48 22.36
C ALA A 35 -5.93 -2.11 21.04
N PRO A 36 -5.22 -1.56 20.05
CA PRO A 36 -5.81 -1.26 18.75
C PRO A 36 -6.37 -2.54 18.13
N VAL A 37 -7.64 -2.49 17.71
CA VAL A 37 -8.30 -3.59 17.00
C VAL A 37 -7.51 -3.85 15.70
N PRO A 38 -7.06 -5.09 15.42
CA PRO A 38 -6.38 -5.41 14.18
C PRO A 38 -7.29 -5.08 12.99
N VAL A 39 -6.89 -4.10 12.17
CA VAL A 39 -7.54 -3.84 10.88
C VAL A 39 -7.12 -4.93 9.88
N PRO A 40 -8.05 -5.57 9.16
CA PRO A 40 -7.70 -6.53 8.12
C PRO A 40 -6.82 -5.84 7.06
N MET A 41 -5.69 -6.46 6.70
CA MET A 41 -4.84 -5.95 5.63
C MET A 41 -5.65 -5.87 4.33
N PRO A 42 -5.63 -4.74 3.60
CA PRO A 42 -6.26 -4.65 2.29
C PRO A 42 -5.76 -5.77 1.39
N ARG A 43 -6.68 -6.51 0.77
CA ARG A 43 -6.29 -7.51 -0.24
C ARG A 43 -5.78 -6.79 -1.47
N PRO A 44 -4.62 -7.18 -2.03
CA PRO A 44 -4.15 -6.63 -3.29
C PRO A 44 -5.24 -6.75 -4.37
N PRO A 45 -5.42 -5.72 -5.23
CA PRO A 45 -6.37 -5.80 -6.33
C PRO A 45 -5.96 -6.88 -7.34
N ALA A 46 -6.94 -7.47 -8.02
CA ALA A 46 -6.76 -8.29 -9.22
C ALA A 46 -5.73 -9.45 -9.12
N ASN A 47 -5.78 -10.25 -8.04
CA ASN A 47 -4.89 -11.40 -7.84
C ASN A 47 -3.39 -11.07 -7.79
N ALA A 48 -3.02 -9.81 -7.53
CA ALA A 48 -1.62 -9.47 -7.31
C ALA A 48 -1.08 -10.26 -6.10
N ALA A 49 0.11 -10.84 -6.26
CA ALA A 49 0.78 -11.54 -5.17
C ALA A 49 0.97 -10.57 -3.99
N ALA A 50 0.76 -11.05 -2.76
CA ALA A 50 0.90 -10.22 -1.56
C ALA A 50 2.29 -9.59 -1.41
N ASN A 51 3.30 -10.22 -2.03
CA ASN A 51 4.70 -9.81 -2.07
C ASN A 51 5.16 -9.44 -3.49
N LEU A 52 4.26 -8.94 -4.36
CA LEU A 52 4.63 -8.50 -5.71
C LEU A 52 5.62 -7.33 -5.63
N SER A 53 6.89 -7.58 -5.97
CA SER A 53 7.85 -6.51 -6.22
C SER A 53 7.54 -5.90 -7.58
N LEU A 54 7.24 -4.60 -7.59
CA LEU A 54 7.08 -3.88 -8.84
C LEU A 54 8.46 -3.66 -9.49
N PRO A 55 8.55 -3.72 -10.83
CA PRO A 55 9.75 -3.30 -11.56
C PRO A 55 10.06 -1.82 -11.35
N GLU A 56 11.23 -1.39 -11.80
CA GLU A 56 11.62 0.02 -11.76
C GLU A 56 10.61 0.88 -12.51
N ARG A 57 10.26 2.05 -11.94
CA ARG A 57 9.38 3.02 -12.58
C ARG A 57 10.21 3.94 -13.46
N LEU A 58 9.83 4.05 -14.73
CA LEU A 58 10.50 4.88 -15.72
C LEU A 58 10.10 6.36 -15.58
N ALA A 59 10.85 7.24 -16.23
CA ALA A 59 10.64 8.70 -16.18
C ALA A 59 9.28 9.14 -16.73
N ASP A 60 8.71 8.36 -17.66
CA ASP A 60 7.36 8.57 -18.22
C ASP A 60 6.24 8.01 -17.32
N GLY A 61 6.59 7.41 -16.17
CA GLY A 61 5.67 6.82 -15.21
C GLY A 61 5.23 5.39 -15.52
N SER A 62 5.74 4.79 -16.59
CA SER A 62 5.55 3.37 -16.87
C SER A 62 6.51 2.49 -16.02
N PHE A 63 6.47 1.17 -16.21
CA PHE A 63 7.35 0.23 -15.52
C PHE A 63 8.28 -0.48 -16.52
N ALA A 64 9.54 -0.68 -16.11
CA ALA A 64 10.55 -1.42 -16.84
C ALA A 64 10.22 -2.92 -16.87
N THR A 65 9.22 -3.29 -17.65
CA THR A 65 8.80 -4.69 -17.84
C THR A 65 9.37 -5.26 -19.13
N PRO A 66 9.51 -6.59 -19.26
CA PRO A 66 9.89 -7.23 -20.52
C PRO A 66 8.93 -6.93 -21.69
N ASN A 67 7.71 -6.44 -21.43
CA ASN A 67 6.72 -6.07 -22.43
C ASN A 67 6.63 -4.55 -22.65
N HIS A 68 7.56 -3.77 -22.10
CA HIS A 68 7.59 -2.32 -22.26
C HIS A 68 8.16 -1.93 -23.63
N GLY A 69 7.52 -0.98 -24.32
CA GLY A 69 8.07 -0.37 -25.55
C GLY A 69 8.27 -1.33 -26.73
N LEU A 70 7.60 -2.49 -26.75
CA LEU A 70 7.76 -3.47 -27.81
C LEU A 70 7.27 -2.95 -29.17
N ALA A 71 8.05 -3.21 -30.21
CA ALA A 71 7.59 -3.09 -31.59
C ALA A 71 6.39 -4.03 -31.85
N GLY A 72 5.50 -3.68 -32.78
CA GLY A 72 4.28 -4.44 -33.03
C GLY A 72 4.52 -5.94 -33.31
N ALA A 73 5.56 -6.27 -34.09
CA ALA A 73 5.93 -7.66 -34.37
C ALA A 73 6.39 -8.42 -33.11
N ALA A 74 7.17 -7.77 -32.24
CA ALA A 74 7.59 -8.32 -30.96
C ALA A 74 6.39 -8.53 -30.01
N ALA A 75 5.48 -7.56 -29.94
CA ALA A 75 4.26 -7.68 -29.13
C ALA A 75 3.39 -8.87 -29.57
N ILE A 76 3.19 -9.07 -30.88
CA ILE A 76 2.46 -10.22 -31.44
C ILE A 76 3.17 -11.53 -31.07
N TRP A 77 4.49 -11.59 -31.18
CA TRP A 77 5.25 -12.77 -30.77
C TRP A 77 5.04 -13.06 -29.28
N HIS A 78 5.17 -12.04 -28.42
CA HIS A 78 5.05 -12.17 -26.96
C HIS A 78 3.67 -12.69 -26.56
N LEU A 79 2.61 -12.16 -27.20
CA LEU A 79 1.24 -12.63 -27.00
C LEU A 79 1.09 -14.11 -27.39
N ARG A 80 1.58 -14.50 -28.57
CA ARG A 80 1.48 -15.89 -29.04
C ARG A 80 2.18 -16.85 -28.07
N SER A 81 3.36 -16.48 -27.61
CA SER A 81 4.15 -17.29 -26.68
C SER A 81 3.50 -17.41 -25.31
N ALA A 82 2.95 -16.32 -24.77
CA ALA A 82 2.21 -16.34 -23.51
C ALA A 82 0.98 -17.25 -23.59
N LEU A 83 0.22 -17.18 -24.69
CA LEU A 83 -0.95 -18.05 -24.91
C LEU A 83 -0.56 -19.53 -25.06
N ASN A 84 0.56 -19.83 -25.72
CA ASN A 84 1.08 -21.19 -25.80
C ASN A 84 1.40 -21.74 -24.40
N VAL A 85 2.13 -20.96 -23.59
CA VAL A 85 2.45 -21.35 -22.21
C VAL A 85 1.16 -21.55 -21.40
N ALA A 86 0.20 -20.64 -21.50
CA ALA A 86 -1.07 -20.75 -20.79
C ALA A 86 -1.82 -22.05 -21.17
N VAL A 87 -1.87 -22.40 -22.46
CA VAL A 87 -2.49 -23.66 -22.92
C VAL A 87 -1.80 -24.88 -22.30
N LEU A 88 -0.48 -24.85 -22.14
CA LEU A 88 0.29 -25.95 -21.56
C LEU A 88 0.15 -26.03 -20.03
N THR A 89 0.03 -24.90 -19.34
CA THR A 89 0.04 -24.85 -17.86
C THR A 89 -1.34 -24.87 -17.23
N CYS A 90 -2.38 -24.40 -17.92
CA CYS A 90 -3.72 -24.23 -17.35
C CYS A 90 -4.56 -25.51 -17.52
N THR A 91 -4.30 -26.53 -16.70
CA THR A 91 -4.98 -27.83 -16.76
C THR A 91 -6.48 -27.79 -16.45
N ALA A 92 -6.94 -26.79 -15.69
CA ALA A 92 -8.36 -26.61 -15.35
C ALA A 92 -9.21 -25.98 -16.47
N ALA A 93 -8.60 -25.59 -17.60
CA ALA A 93 -9.27 -24.88 -18.70
C ALA A 93 -9.08 -25.62 -20.05
N PRO A 94 -9.68 -26.81 -20.24
CA PRO A 94 -9.44 -27.63 -21.43
C PRO A 94 -9.89 -26.97 -22.74
N ALA A 95 -10.86 -26.04 -22.69
CA ALA A 95 -11.32 -25.29 -23.85
C ALA A 95 -10.27 -24.29 -24.39
N LEU A 96 -9.26 -23.93 -23.59
CA LEU A 96 -8.24 -22.95 -23.98
C LEU A 96 -7.42 -23.40 -25.19
N ALA A 97 -7.15 -24.70 -25.30
CA ALA A 97 -6.42 -25.28 -26.42
C ALA A 97 -7.16 -25.10 -27.76
N ALA A 98 -8.48 -25.31 -27.76
CA ALA A 98 -9.31 -25.14 -28.96
C ALA A 98 -9.33 -23.68 -29.43
N GLY A 99 -9.52 -22.74 -28.49
CA GLY A 99 -9.49 -21.31 -28.79
C GLY A 99 -8.13 -20.84 -29.31
N TYR A 100 -7.04 -21.31 -28.71
CA TYR A 100 -5.69 -21.01 -29.19
C TYR A 100 -5.46 -21.56 -30.61
N ASN A 101 -5.85 -22.81 -30.89
CA ASN A 101 -5.72 -23.37 -32.23
C ASN A 101 -6.56 -22.63 -33.27
N GLN A 102 -7.75 -22.15 -32.90
CA GLN A 102 -8.57 -21.30 -33.76
C GLN A 102 -7.86 -19.98 -34.06
N LEU A 103 -7.29 -19.32 -33.05
CA LEU A 103 -6.49 -18.09 -33.22
C LEU A 103 -5.32 -18.32 -34.18
N LEU A 104 -4.57 -19.42 -34.00
CA LEU A 104 -3.46 -19.78 -34.89
C LEU A 104 -3.91 -19.99 -36.34
N SER A 105 -5.08 -20.61 -36.53
CA SER A 105 -5.63 -20.85 -37.86
C SER A 105 -6.08 -19.55 -38.54
N MET A 106 -6.85 -18.72 -37.83
CA MET A 106 -7.41 -17.47 -38.38
C MET A 106 -6.34 -16.42 -38.69
N HIS A 107 -5.31 -16.31 -37.85
CA HIS A 107 -4.28 -15.25 -37.97
C HIS A 107 -2.96 -15.74 -38.54
N ARG A 108 -2.92 -16.92 -39.18
CA ARG A 108 -1.68 -17.56 -39.66
C ARG A 108 -0.75 -16.62 -40.45
N ALA A 109 -1.31 -15.86 -41.38
CA ALA A 109 -0.53 -14.96 -42.25
C ALA A 109 0.07 -13.78 -41.47
N GLU A 110 -0.67 -13.23 -40.52
CA GLU A 110 -0.20 -12.13 -39.67
C GLU A 110 0.88 -12.61 -38.69
N LEU A 111 0.66 -13.76 -38.05
CA LEU A 111 1.63 -14.38 -37.17
C LEU A 111 2.94 -14.71 -37.90
N ALA A 112 2.86 -15.23 -39.13
CA ALA A 112 4.05 -15.50 -39.96
C ALA A 112 4.80 -14.22 -40.33
N ARG A 113 4.08 -13.15 -40.70
CA ARG A 113 4.69 -11.84 -41.02
C ARG A 113 5.36 -11.22 -39.80
N ALA A 114 4.69 -11.24 -38.64
CA ALA A 114 5.25 -10.74 -37.39
C ALA A 114 6.54 -11.51 -37.02
N HIS A 115 6.52 -12.83 -37.14
CA HIS A 115 7.72 -13.65 -36.90
C HIS A 115 8.88 -13.28 -37.85
N ALA A 116 8.61 -13.16 -39.15
CA ALA A 116 9.64 -12.78 -40.12
C ALA A 116 10.22 -11.38 -39.83
N THR A 117 9.36 -10.43 -39.47
CA THR A 117 9.78 -9.06 -39.12
C THR A 117 10.67 -9.07 -37.87
N LEU A 118 10.24 -9.75 -36.81
CA LEU A 118 11.02 -9.85 -35.57
C LEU A 118 12.37 -10.52 -35.80
N ALA A 119 12.42 -11.60 -36.59
CA ALA A 119 13.66 -12.29 -36.90
C ALA A 119 14.64 -11.38 -37.66
N ALA A 120 14.14 -10.54 -38.58
CA ALA A 120 14.96 -9.55 -39.28
C ALA A 120 15.44 -8.43 -38.34
N ASP A 121 14.58 -7.96 -37.44
CA ASP A 121 14.93 -6.93 -36.45
C ASP A 121 16.05 -7.40 -35.52
N LEU A 122 15.93 -8.62 -34.99
CA LEU A 122 16.95 -9.21 -34.12
C LEU A 122 18.26 -9.49 -34.85
N GLY A 123 18.19 -9.91 -36.12
CA GLY A 123 19.39 -10.07 -36.95
C GLY A 123 20.16 -8.77 -37.10
N ARG A 124 19.47 -7.63 -37.26
CA ARG A 124 20.11 -6.30 -37.37
C ARG A 124 20.71 -5.78 -36.07
N GLU A 125 20.17 -6.16 -34.92
CA GLU A 125 20.72 -5.75 -33.61
C GLU A 125 22.01 -6.51 -33.27
N MET A 126 22.21 -7.69 -33.87
CA MET A 126 23.36 -8.55 -33.61
C MET A 126 24.58 -8.29 -34.50
N ASP A 127 24.45 -7.43 -35.52
CA ASP A 127 25.49 -7.00 -36.46
C ASP A 127 26.10 -5.65 -36.05
#